data_AF-A0A6I5RKI7-F1
#
_entry.id   AF-A0A6I5RKI7-F1
#
_cell.length_a   1.000
_cell.length_b   1.000
_cell.length_c   1.000
_cell.angle_alpha   90.00
_cell.angle_beta   90.00
_cell.angle_gamma   90.00
#
_symmetry.space_group_name_H-M   'P 1'
#
loop_
_entity.id
_entity.type
_entity.pdbx_description
1 polymer ?
#
loop_
_entity_poly.entity_id
_entity_poly.type
_entity_poly.pdbx_seq_one_letter_code
_entity_poly.pdbx_strand_id
1 'polypeptide(L)'
;GLLGQVPAASPIVADRAFNGLNLARAYLDESANAENSRVVAVRVDPTNPNRQLTVLQGDRRLISTISARATETPNPDEFVTSEIFQQEFRRSNQLYLNQVETTTRYTRRHPVQDDEPSITADQVTAIYLAPQDPEFEQAGDRPVALYRYSLTFFPAPEP
;
A
#
# COMPACT_ATOMS: atom_id res chain seq x y z
N GLY A 1 -1.50 -5.38 48.64
CA GLY A 1 -2.34 -4.94 47.51
C GLY A 1 -1.66 -5.36 46.23
N LEU A 2 -2.26 -6.30 45.49
CA LEU A 2 -1.74 -6.76 44.21
C LEU A 2 -2.00 -5.69 43.15
N LEU A 3 -0.94 -5.07 42.63
CA LEU A 3 -0.99 -4.36 41.36
C LEU A 3 -0.95 -5.43 40.25
N GLY A 4 -2.10 -5.69 39.64
CA GLY A 4 -2.19 -6.54 38.47
C GLY A 4 -1.38 -5.93 37.33
N GLN A 5 -0.40 -6.67 36.82
CA GLN A 5 0.24 -6.36 35.56
C GLN A 5 -0.81 -6.47 34.46
N VAL A 6 -1.12 -5.34 33.82
CA VAL A 6 -1.84 -5.34 32.54
C VAL A 6 -0.90 -6.00 31.53
N PRO A 7 -1.29 -7.13 30.89
CA PRO A 7 -0.44 -7.73 29.88
C PRO A 7 -0.25 -6.71 28.76
N ALA A 8 1.01 -6.49 28.36
CA ALA A 8 1.31 -5.69 27.19
C ALA A 8 0.57 -6.32 26.00
N ALA A 9 -0.41 -5.59 25.46
CA ALA A 9 -1.15 -6.05 24.29
C ALA A 9 -0.12 -6.32 23.18
N SER A 10 -0.13 -7.55 22.63
CA SER A 10 0.70 -7.88 21.47
C SER A 10 0.46 -6.81 20.40
N PRO A 11 1.51 -6.17 19.85
CA PRO A 11 1.32 -5.21 18.79
C PRO A 11 0.61 -5.91 17.64
N ILE A 12 -0.55 -5.39 17.23
CA ILE A 12 -1.25 -5.85 16.05
C ILE A 12 -0.37 -5.48 14.86
N VAL A 13 0.32 -6.46 14.28
CA VAL A 13 1.13 -6.27 13.08
C VAL A 13 0.25 -6.57 11.88
N ALA A 14 0.00 -5.53 11.06
CA ALA A 14 -0.73 -5.71 9.82
C ALA A 14 0.00 -6.68 8.87
N ASP A 15 -0.71 -7.66 8.33
CA ASP A 15 -0.17 -8.54 7.29
C ASP A 15 -0.03 -7.75 5.98
N ARG A 16 1.20 -7.31 5.70
CA ARG A 16 1.53 -6.52 4.52
C ARG A 16 1.36 -7.30 3.22
N ALA A 17 1.57 -8.61 3.22
CA ALA A 17 1.40 -9.41 2.01
C ALA A 17 -0.09 -9.51 1.66
N PHE A 18 -0.94 -9.76 2.66
CA PHE A 18 -2.39 -9.74 2.52
C PHE A 18 -2.89 -8.36 2.07
N ASN A 19 -2.51 -7.30 2.77
CA ASN A 19 -2.93 -5.94 2.43
C ASN A 19 -2.45 -5.53 1.03
N GLY A 20 -1.19 -5.82 0.72
CA GLY A 20 -0.60 -5.53 -0.58
C GLY A 20 -1.28 -6.29 -1.72
N LEU A 21 -1.69 -7.55 -1.50
CA LEU A 21 -2.44 -8.34 -2.48
C LEU A 21 -3.81 -7.72 -2.76
N ASN A 22 -4.57 -7.40 -1.70
CA ASN A 22 -5.90 -6.83 -1.85
C ASN A 22 -5.85 -5.48 -2.55
N LEU A 23 -4.91 -4.62 -2.19
CA LEU A 23 -4.73 -3.32 -2.83
C LEU A 23 -4.30 -3.44 -4.29
N ALA A 24 -3.34 -4.34 -4.59
CA ALA A 24 -2.88 -4.56 -5.95
C ALA A 24 -4.01 -5.07 -6.86
N ARG A 25 -4.87 -5.97 -6.36
CA ARG A 25 -6.06 -6.43 -7.09
C ARG A 25 -7.06 -5.31 -7.31
N ALA A 26 -7.36 -4.54 -6.27
CA ALA A 26 -8.28 -3.41 -6.37
C ALA A 26 -7.83 -2.36 -7.41
N TYR A 27 -6.52 -2.18 -7.61
CA TYR A 27 -5.99 -1.25 -8.61
C TYR A 27 -5.82 -1.83 -10.01
N LEU A 28 -5.44 -3.09 -10.14
CA LEU A 28 -5.00 -3.67 -11.42
C LEU A 28 -6.03 -4.57 -12.08
N ASP A 29 -7.03 -5.05 -11.34
CA ASP A 29 -8.08 -5.88 -11.88
C ASP A 29 -9.23 -4.98 -12.39
N GLU A 30 -9.56 -5.13 -13.67
CA GLU A 30 -10.62 -4.35 -14.33
C GLU A 30 -12.03 -4.77 -13.90
N SER A 31 -12.16 -5.86 -13.13
CA SER A 31 -13.43 -6.34 -12.57
C SER A 31 -13.22 -6.99 -11.21
N ALA A 32 -14.23 -6.94 -10.34
CA ALA A 32 -14.22 -7.56 -9.01
C ALA A 32 -14.14 -9.11 -9.02
N ASN A 33 -14.17 -9.74 -10.19
CA ASN A 33 -14.11 -11.20 -10.31
C ASN A 33 -12.65 -11.67 -10.25
N ALA A 34 -12.29 -12.30 -9.14
CA ALA A 34 -10.93 -12.80 -8.85
C ALA A 34 -10.41 -13.84 -9.87
N GLU A 35 -11.30 -14.47 -10.66
CA GLU A 35 -10.95 -15.50 -11.64
C GLU A 35 -10.06 -14.98 -12.79
N ASN A 36 -10.08 -13.67 -13.08
CA ASN A 36 -9.26 -13.05 -14.13
C ASN A 36 -8.22 -12.07 -13.58
N SER A 37 -7.84 -12.21 -12.31
CA SER A 37 -6.89 -11.30 -11.68
C SER A 37 -5.56 -11.27 -12.43
N ARG A 38 -5.09 -10.07 -12.77
CA ARG A 38 -3.74 -9.87 -13.33
C ARG A 38 -2.67 -10.05 -12.25
N VAL A 39 -3.06 -10.02 -10.97
CA VAL A 39 -2.20 -10.18 -9.80
C VAL A 39 -2.21 -11.62 -9.30
N VAL A 40 -1.08 -12.31 -9.50
CA VAL A 40 -0.91 -13.72 -9.12
C VAL A 40 -0.61 -13.84 -7.62
N ALA A 41 0.30 -13.02 -7.12
CA ALA A 41 0.71 -13.06 -5.72
C ALA A 41 1.38 -11.76 -5.28
N VAL A 42 1.33 -11.47 -3.99
CA VAL A 42 2.16 -10.47 -3.33
C VAL A 42 2.95 -11.15 -2.21
N ARG A 43 4.25 -10.87 -2.13
CA ARG A 43 5.17 -11.47 -1.16
C ARG A 43 6.04 -10.39 -0.54
N VAL A 44 6.22 -10.43 0.77
CA VAL A 44 7.21 -9.60 1.46
C VAL A 44 8.55 -10.35 1.46
N ASP A 45 9.64 -9.63 1.22
CA ASP A 45 10.98 -10.20 1.30
C ASP A 45 11.30 -10.56 2.77
N PRO A 46 11.59 -11.83 3.10
CA PRO A 46 11.81 -12.26 4.48
C PRO A 46 13.06 -11.62 5.11
N THR A 47 13.98 -11.11 4.29
CA THR A 47 15.22 -10.46 4.73
C THR A 47 15.14 -8.94 4.70
N ASN A 48 14.11 -8.39 4.06
CA ASN A 48 13.90 -6.94 3.97
C ASN A 48 12.39 -6.62 4.02
N PRO A 49 11.83 -6.28 5.19
CA PRO A 49 10.39 -6.02 5.33
C PRO A 49 9.91 -4.78 4.57
N ASN A 50 10.82 -3.91 4.12
CA ASN A 50 10.50 -2.77 3.27
C ASN A 50 10.36 -3.15 1.79
N ARG A 51 10.71 -4.38 1.41
CA ARG A 51 10.71 -4.86 0.04
C ARG A 51 9.58 -5.85 -0.21
N GLN A 52 8.77 -5.57 -1.22
CA GLN A 52 7.63 -6.38 -1.62
C GLN A 52 7.74 -6.75 -3.09
N LEU A 53 7.41 -8.00 -3.42
CA LEU A 53 7.31 -8.51 -4.78
C LEU A 53 5.84 -8.78 -5.12
N THR A 54 5.33 -8.08 -6.13
CA THR A 54 4.06 -8.35 -6.78
C THR A 54 4.32 -9.13 -8.07
N VAL A 55 3.79 -10.35 -8.15
CA VAL A 55 3.86 -11.21 -9.34
C VAL A 55 2.60 -10.96 -10.16
N LEU A 56 2.78 -10.57 -11.41
CA LEU A 56 1.69 -10.36 -12.36
C LEU A 56 1.65 -11.52 -13.35
N GLN A 57 0.53 -11.69 -14.06
CA GLN A 57 0.43 -12.69 -15.12
C GLN A 57 1.54 -12.55 -16.17
N GLY A 58 2.03 -13.69 -16.66
CA GLY A 58 3.17 -13.79 -17.57
C GLY A 58 4.51 -13.71 -16.84
N ASP A 59 5.47 -13.02 -17.43
CA ASP A 59 6.83 -12.84 -16.92
C ASP A 59 7.03 -11.48 -16.20
N ARG A 60 5.93 -10.82 -15.83
CA ARG A 60 5.92 -9.47 -15.26
C ARG A 60 6.01 -9.49 -13.74
N ARG A 61 6.86 -8.64 -13.19
CA ARG A 61 7.06 -8.49 -11.76
C ARG A 61 7.17 -7.00 -11.41
N LEU A 62 6.55 -6.61 -10.31
CA LEU A 62 6.76 -5.30 -9.70
C LEU A 62 7.40 -5.51 -8.34
N ILE A 63 8.64 -5.05 -8.18
CA ILE A 63 9.29 -4.97 -6.87
C ILE A 63 9.08 -3.55 -6.36
N SER A 64 8.54 -3.41 -5.16
CA SER A 64 8.36 -2.12 -4.49
C SER A 64 9.17 -2.12 -3.22
N THR A 65 10.08 -1.14 -3.08
CA THR A 65 10.91 -0.97 -1.89
C THR A 65 10.62 0.37 -1.24
N ILE A 66 10.18 0.35 0.01
CA ILE A 66 9.99 1.57 0.78
C ILE A 66 11.36 2.16 1.12
N SER A 67 11.58 3.37 0.62
CA SER A 67 12.81 4.14 0.78
C SER A 67 12.69 5.18 1.91
N ALA A 68 11.49 5.71 2.13
CA ALA A 68 11.18 6.61 3.23
C ALA A 68 9.75 6.40 3.72
N ARG A 69 9.50 6.67 5.00
CA ARG A 69 8.16 6.67 5.58
C ARG A 69 8.04 7.68 6.72
N ALA A 70 6.87 8.24 6.89
CA ALA A 70 6.50 9.08 8.02
C ALA A 70 5.06 8.76 8.45
N THR A 71 4.76 8.95 9.73
CA THR A 71 3.42 8.72 10.29
C THR A 71 3.07 9.82 11.27
N GLU A 72 1.80 10.20 11.29
CA GLU A 72 1.25 11.16 12.25
C GLU A 72 -0.10 10.65 12.77
N THR A 73 -0.43 11.00 14.01
CA THR A 73 -1.73 10.70 14.63
C THR A 73 -2.33 12.03 15.10
N PRO A 74 -3.01 12.80 14.21
CA PRO A 74 -3.49 14.13 14.54
C PRO A 74 -4.48 14.16 15.71
N ASN A 75 -5.28 13.09 15.84
CA ASN A 75 -6.21 12.87 16.94
C ASN A 75 -6.50 11.35 17.09
N PRO A 76 -7.23 10.90 18.13
CA PRO A 76 -7.44 9.47 18.39
C PRO A 76 -8.15 8.67 17.28
N ASP A 77 -8.85 9.35 16.37
CA ASP A 77 -9.61 8.72 15.29
C ASP A 77 -8.93 8.90 13.92
N GLU A 78 -7.78 9.57 13.85
CA GLU A 78 -7.05 9.80 12.60
C GLU A 78 -5.62 9.29 12.66
N PHE A 79 -5.22 8.60 11.59
CA PHE A 79 -3.86 8.14 11.38
C PHE A 79 -3.42 8.49 9.96
N VAL A 80 -2.33 9.24 9.81
CA VAL A 80 -1.78 9.64 8.53
C VAL A 80 -0.47 8.90 8.32
N THR A 81 -0.29 8.32 7.15
CA THR A 81 0.99 7.74 6.71
C THR A 81 1.41 8.37 5.41
N SER A 82 2.71 8.57 5.23
CA SER A 82 3.32 8.88 3.94
C SER A 82 4.47 7.92 3.69
N GLU A 83 4.51 7.30 2.52
CA GLU A 83 5.54 6.34 2.12
C GLU A 83 6.07 6.70 0.72
N ILE A 84 7.39 6.66 0.55
CA ILE A 84 8.07 6.78 -0.76
C ILE A 84 8.60 5.42 -1.16
N PHE A 85 8.19 4.95 -2.33
CA PHE A 85 8.54 3.68 -2.91
C PHE A 85 9.47 3.87 -4.11
N GLN A 86 10.53 3.08 -4.15
CA GLN A 86 11.27 2.78 -5.36
C GLN A 86 10.64 1.54 -5.98
N GLN A 87 10.15 1.68 -7.21
CA GLN A 87 9.47 0.62 -7.93
C GLN A 87 10.33 0.13 -9.09
N GLU A 88 10.44 -1.19 -9.22
CA GLU A 88 11.11 -1.85 -10.34
C GLU A 88 10.11 -2.74 -11.07
N PHE A 89 9.75 -2.33 -12.29
CA PHE A 89 8.97 -3.11 -13.22
C PHE A 89 9.92 -3.98 -14.03
N ARG A 90 9.86 -5.29 -13.82
CA ARG A 90 10.71 -6.28 -14.49
C ARG A 90 9.88 -7.14 -15.45
N ARG A 91 10.41 -7.30 -16.65
CA ARG A 91 10.02 -8.29 -17.67
C ARG A 91 11.31 -8.95 -18.20
N SER A 92 11.25 -10.09 -18.88
CA SER A 92 12.42 -10.90 -19.27
C SER A 92 13.64 -10.09 -19.76
N ASN A 93 13.42 -9.02 -20.55
CA ASN A 93 14.50 -8.16 -21.08
C ASN A 93 14.27 -6.65 -20.81
N GLN A 94 13.40 -6.29 -19.86
CA GLN A 94 13.07 -4.89 -19.60
C GLN A 94 13.05 -4.61 -18.10
N LEU A 95 13.77 -3.57 -17.70
CA LEU A 95 13.72 -3.01 -16.36
C LEU A 95 13.31 -1.55 -16.49
N TYR A 96 12.21 -1.19 -15.85
CA TYR A 96 11.79 0.18 -15.69
C TYR A 96 11.75 0.51 -14.20
N LEU A 97 12.36 1.62 -13.80
CA LEU A 97 12.40 2.07 -12.41
C LEU A 97 11.63 3.37 -12.32
N ASN A 98 10.86 3.58 -11.27
CA ASN A 98 10.26 4.89 -10.98
C ASN A 98 10.13 5.08 -9.47
N GLN A 99 9.81 6.31 -9.09
CA GLN A 99 9.48 6.65 -7.71
C GLN A 99 7.98 6.91 -7.59
N VAL A 100 7.39 6.40 -6.51
CA VAL A 100 5.99 6.65 -6.17
C VAL A 100 5.93 7.13 -4.73
N GLU A 101 5.17 8.18 -4.50
CA GLU A 101 4.83 8.66 -3.16
C GLU A 101 3.37 8.37 -2.89
N THR A 102 3.05 7.93 -1.69
CA THR A 102 1.67 7.73 -1.26
C THR A 102 1.46 8.33 0.11
N THR A 103 0.48 9.20 0.23
CA THR A 103 -0.01 9.74 1.50
C THR A 103 -1.44 9.26 1.72
N THR A 104 -1.68 8.61 2.84
CA THR A 104 -2.99 8.08 3.20
C THR A 104 -3.41 8.60 4.56
N ARG A 105 -4.58 9.23 4.61
CA ARG A 105 -5.26 9.61 5.86
C ARG A 105 -6.35 8.58 6.14
N TYR A 106 -6.14 7.79 7.17
CA TYR A 106 -7.13 6.87 7.73
C TYR A 106 -7.96 7.59 8.79
N THR A 107 -9.26 7.34 8.79
CA THR A 107 -10.23 7.82 9.76
C THR A 107 -11.03 6.65 10.30
N ARG A 108 -11.00 6.46 11.62
CA ARG A 108 -11.84 5.51 12.33
C ARG A 108 -13.28 6.03 12.33
N ARG A 109 -14.24 5.15 12.05
CA ARG A 109 -15.67 5.46 12.11
C ARG A 109 -16.25 4.99 13.45
N HIS A 110 -17.14 5.79 14.00
CA HIS A 110 -17.96 5.44 15.17
C HIS A 110 -19.42 5.87 14.93
N PRO A 111 -20.40 5.06 15.36
CA PRO A 111 -20.27 3.68 15.85
C PRO A 111 -19.83 2.73 14.73
N VAL A 112 -19.13 1.64 15.07
CA VAL A 112 -18.83 0.58 14.10
C VAL A 112 -20.03 -0.37 14.10
N GLN A 113 -20.74 -0.45 12.98
CA GLN A 113 -21.75 -1.48 12.72
C GLN A 113 -21.09 -2.58 11.88
N ASP A 114 -21.51 -3.84 12.07
CA ASP A 114 -20.86 -5.01 11.43
C ASP A 114 -20.87 -4.94 9.89
N ASP A 115 -21.87 -4.28 9.30
CA ASP A 115 -22.01 -4.08 7.85
C ASP A 115 -21.46 -2.73 7.33
N GLU A 116 -20.83 -1.92 8.19
CA GLU A 116 -20.26 -0.63 7.82
C GLU A 116 -18.73 -0.65 7.90
N PRO A 117 -18.03 0.13 7.05
CA PRO A 117 -16.58 0.21 7.11
C PRO A 117 -16.14 0.85 8.44
N SER A 118 -15.41 0.10 9.25
CA SER A 118 -14.89 0.55 10.53
C SER A 118 -13.77 1.60 10.37
N ILE A 119 -13.11 1.60 9.22
CA ILE A 119 -12.08 2.57 8.83
C ILE A 119 -12.34 3.00 7.39
N THR A 120 -12.28 4.31 7.14
CA THR A 120 -12.24 4.89 5.80
C THR A 120 -10.90 5.57 5.57
N ALA A 121 -10.43 5.70 4.34
CA ALA A 121 -9.22 6.47 4.07
C ALA A 121 -9.27 7.24 2.75
N ASP A 122 -8.69 8.44 2.77
CA ASP A 122 -8.33 9.19 1.59
C ASP A 122 -6.86 8.94 1.29
N GLN A 123 -6.56 8.40 0.12
CA GLN A 123 -5.19 8.17 -0.34
C GLN A 123 -4.90 9.04 -1.56
N VAL A 124 -3.74 9.69 -1.57
CA VAL A 124 -3.15 10.36 -2.73
C VAL A 124 -1.88 9.62 -3.10
N THR A 125 -1.73 9.29 -4.38
CA THR A 125 -0.54 8.62 -4.93
C THR A 125 0.03 9.47 -6.05
N ALA A 126 1.28 9.88 -5.89
CA ALA A 126 2.03 10.70 -6.85
C ALA A 126 3.10 9.84 -7.53
N ILE A 127 3.18 9.90 -8.86
CA ILE A 127 4.17 9.15 -9.65
C ILE A 127 5.17 10.13 -10.24
N TYR A 128 6.45 9.84 -10.06
CA TYR A 128 7.56 10.61 -10.60
C TYR A 128 8.22 9.84 -11.75
N LEU A 129 8.76 10.58 -12.72
CA LEU A 129 9.51 9.99 -13.81
C LEU A 129 10.81 9.34 -13.33
N ALA A 130 11.25 8.37 -14.10
CA ALA A 130 12.54 7.74 -14.01
C ALA A 130 13.63 8.60 -14.66
N PRO A 131 14.90 8.53 -14.22
CA PRO A 131 16.00 9.20 -14.91
C PRO A 131 16.17 8.82 -16.40
N GLN A 132 15.62 7.67 -16.79
CA GLN A 132 15.64 7.16 -18.17
C GLN A 132 14.49 7.69 -19.04
N ASP A 133 13.53 8.41 -18.45
CA ASP A 133 12.42 9.01 -19.21
C ASP A 133 12.89 10.29 -19.92
N PRO A 134 12.49 10.53 -21.18
CA PRO A 134 12.94 11.70 -21.95
C PRO A 134 12.63 13.05 -21.29
N GLU A 135 11.55 13.12 -20.51
CA GLU A 135 11.05 14.35 -19.89
C GLU A 135 11.50 14.50 -18.43
N PHE A 136 12.36 13.60 -17.92
CA PHE A 136 12.75 13.57 -16.50
C PHE A 136 13.33 14.89 -16.01
N GLU A 137 14.29 15.46 -16.74
CA GLU A 137 14.90 16.74 -16.37
C GLU A 137 13.91 17.90 -16.36
N GLN A 138 12.96 17.88 -17.31
CA GLN A 138 11.91 18.91 -17.38
C GLN A 138 10.92 18.75 -16.22
N ALA A 139 10.56 17.53 -15.85
CA ALA A 139 9.65 17.26 -14.74
C ALA A 139 10.25 17.70 -13.40
N GLY A 140 11.53 17.37 -13.15
CA GLY A 140 12.19 17.62 -11.86
C GLY A 140 11.47 16.91 -10.72
N ASP A 141 11.26 17.60 -9.60
CA ASP A 141 10.56 17.05 -8.42
C ASP A 141 9.03 17.11 -8.52
N ARG A 142 8.48 17.19 -9.74
CA ARG A 142 7.03 17.26 -9.96
C ARG A 142 6.49 15.89 -10.36
N PRO A 143 5.39 15.45 -9.74
CA PRO A 143 4.74 14.22 -10.19
C PRO A 143 4.13 14.41 -11.57
N VAL A 144 4.27 13.41 -12.43
CA VAL A 144 3.67 13.35 -13.77
C VAL A 144 2.28 12.74 -13.77
N ALA A 145 1.93 12.02 -12.70
CA ALA A 145 0.57 11.54 -12.48
C ALA A 145 0.21 11.64 -10.99
N LEU A 146 -1.04 11.98 -10.73
CA LEU A 146 -1.62 12.04 -9.40
C LEU A 146 -2.93 11.26 -9.39
N TYR A 147 -3.00 10.26 -8.53
CA TYR A 147 -4.20 9.46 -8.31
C TYR A 147 -4.76 9.74 -6.93
N ARG A 148 -6.08 9.75 -6.81
CA ARG A 148 -6.77 9.85 -5.53
C ARG A 148 -7.74 8.69 -5.38
N TYR A 149 -7.68 8.03 -4.24
CA TYR A 149 -8.49 6.88 -3.91
C TYR A 149 -9.25 7.12 -2.61
N SER A 150 -10.50 6.67 -2.60
CA SER A 150 -11.30 6.51 -1.39
C SER A 150 -11.30 5.04 -1.03
N LEU A 151 -10.79 4.70 0.13
CA LEU A 151 -10.67 3.32 0.62
C LEU A 151 -11.67 3.09 1.76
N THR A 152 -12.28 1.92 1.79
CA THR A 152 -13.20 1.48 2.84
C THR A 152 -12.75 0.11 3.33
N PHE A 153 -12.52 -0.01 4.64
CA PHE A 153 -12.05 -1.24 5.27
C PHE A 153 -13.15 -1.82 6.14
N PHE A 154 -13.52 -3.06 5.84
CA PHE A 154 -14.50 -3.83 6.60
C PHE A 154 -13.76 -4.75 7.58
N PRO A 155 -14.35 -5.04 8.75
CA PRO A 155 -13.83 -6.08 9.64
C PRO A 155 -13.62 -7.39 8.87
N ALA A 156 -12.49 -8.06 9.11
CA ALA A 156 -12.33 -9.42 8.61
C ALA A 156 -13.32 -10.33 9.36
N PRO A 157 -13.95 -11.31 8.68
CA PRO A 157 -14.74 -12.31 9.39
C PRO A 157 -13.85 -13.02 10.42
N GLU A 158 -14.39 -13.30 11.61
CA GLU A 158 -13.66 -14.12 12.58
C GLU A 158 -13.40 -15.52 11.98
N PRO A 159 -12.20 -16.09 12.17
CA PRO A 159 -11.83 -17.41 11.66
C PRO A 159 -12.58 -18.56 12.32
#